data_AF-A0A378IXX7-F1
#
_entry.id   AF-A0A378IXX7-F1
#
_cell.length_a   1.000
_cell.length_b   1.000
_cell.length_c   1.000
_cell.angle_alpha   90.00
_cell.angle_beta   90.00
_cell.angle_gamma   90.00
#
_symmetry.space_group_name_H-M   'P 1'
#
loop_
_entity.id
_entity.type
_entity.pdbx_description
1 polymer ?
#
loop_
_entity_poly.entity_id
_entity_poly.type
_entity_poly.pdbx_seq_one_letter_code
_entity_poly.pdbx_strand_id
1 'polypeptide(L)'
;MSKELTQQFRASLIKYLKNPDNAVNQKELTAISVAILRESLEKSTYEPDKYLAHMDSIIKPAVSGIKIHPELGKILDSFKREISFADEPEEYQAFHALNMALEMYLRNNLINPEQVARDKLHLIDASIQQLKAGANPYLQELESAFVKLTAIVNQHFALSPDAQIKEFANFERKINLVCSMHKDAIESDAQIKSAFYSFLATISSVLVVIGISLSDTFQRKSNFFQDVSSAPTKALNQSGFIAPFVEVQDPDEDERQQNISSGLGGPTNS
;
A
#
# COMPACT_ATOMS: atom_id res chain seq x y z
N MET A 1 7.81 -5.63 -26.56
CA MET A 1 6.46 -5.15 -26.20
C MET A 1 5.93 -5.91 -24.98
N SER A 2 5.91 -7.25 -24.96
CA SER A 2 5.50 -8.04 -23.77
C SER A 2 5.91 -7.50 -22.38
N LYS A 3 7.19 -7.14 -22.15
CA LYS A 3 7.64 -6.57 -20.86
C LYS A 3 6.95 -5.25 -20.49
N GLU A 4 6.65 -4.42 -21.48
CA GLU A 4 5.94 -3.16 -21.31
C GLU A 4 4.46 -3.41 -21.00
N LEU A 5 3.79 -4.30 -21.74
CA LEU A 5 2.41 -4.70 -21.43
C LEU A 5 2.29 -5.35 -20.06
N THR A 6 3.25 -6.18 -19.64
CA THR A 6 3.29 -6.73 -18.27
C THR A 6 3.27 -5.63 -17.21
N GLN A 7 4.07 -4.57 -17.40
CA GLN A 7 4.15 -3.45 -16.46
C GLN A 7 2.87 -2.59 -16.49
N GLN A 8 2.37 -2.27 -17.68
CA GLN A 8 1.16 -1.47 -17.87
C GLN A 8 -0.08 -2.18 -17.31
N PHE A 9 -0.20 -3.50 -17.53
CA PHE A 9 -1.29 -4.30 -16.97
C PHE A 9 -1.22 -4.34 -15.46
N ARG A 10 -0.03 -4.59 -14.89
CA ARG A 10 0.16 -4.58 -13.44
C ARG A 10 -0.24 -3.23 -12.84
N ALA A 11 0.20 -2.12 -13.43
CA ALA A 11 -0.12 -0.78 -12.94
C ALA A 11 -1.64 -0.49 -13.01
N SER A 12 -2.28 -0.82 -14.13
CA SER A 12 -3.71 -0.58 -14.34
C SER A 12 -4.57 -1.45 -13.42
N LEU A 13 -4.21 -2.72 -13.26
CA LEU A 13 -4.85 -3.64 -12.31
C LEU A 13 -4.76 -3.11 -10.88
N ILE A 14 -3.58 -2.62 -10.48
CA ILE A 14 -3.37 -2.03 -9.16
C ILE A 14 -4.23 -0.77 -8.95
N LYS A 15 -4.27 0.13 -9.94
CA LYS A 15 -5.10 1.34 -9.88
C LYS A 15 -6.59 0.98 -9.74
N TYR A 16 -7.06 0.05 -10.56
CA TYR A 16 -8.43 -0.46 -10.49
C TYR A 16 -8.75 -1.03 -9.12
N LEU A 17 -7.94 -1.95 -8.61
CA LEU A 17 -8.17 -2.58 -7.31
C LEU A 17 -8.16 -1.58 -6.14
N LYS A 18 -7.46 -0.44 -6.26
CA LYS A 18 -7.48 0.65 -5.27
C LYS A 18 -8.76 1.48 -5.30
N ASN A 19 -9.35 1.65 -6.47
CA ASN A 19 -10.60 2.38 -6.64
C ASN A 19 -11.40 1.79 -7.81
N PRO A 20 -12.17 0.70 -7.56
CA PRO A 20 -12.87 -0.03 -8.60
C PRO A 20 -14.00 0.74 -9.26
N ASP A 21 -14.60 1.70 -8.54
CA ASP A 21 -15.73 2.51 -9.01
C ASP A 21 -15.29 3.68 -9.92
N ASN A 22 -13.98 3.89 -10.05
CA ASN A 22 -13.45 4.93 -10.92
C ASN A 22 -13.48 4.49 -12.39
N ALA A 23 -14.31 5.16 -13.19
CA ALA A 23 -14.47 4.87 -14.61
C ALA A 23 -13.17 5.00 -15.43
N VAL A 24 -12.24 5.90 -15.05
CA VAL A 24 -10.93 6.01 -15.73
C VAL A 24 -10.09 4.77 -15.47
N ASN A 25 -10.05 4.28 -14.23
CA ASN A 25 -9.32 3.05 -13.89
C ASN A 25 -9.90 1.83 -14.61
N GLN A 26 -11.23 1.74 -14.68
CA GLN A 26 -11.92 0.69 -15.44
C GLN A 26 -11.51 0.73 -16.91
N LYS A 27 -11.59 1.90 -17.55
CA LYS A 27 -11.24 2.07 -18.96
C LYS A 27 -9.77 1.77 -19.25
N GLU A 28 -8.85 2.22 -18.39
CA GLU A 28 -7.42 1.91 -18.49
C GLU A 28 -7.18 0.40 -18.42
N LEU A 29 -7.81 -0.29 -17.45
CA LEU A 29 -7.68 -1.74 -17.29
C LEU A 29 -8.29 -2.51 -18.46
N THR A 30 -9.43 -2.08 -18.99
CA THR A 30 -10.04 -2.67 -20.19
C THR A 30 -9.11 -2.51 -21.38
N ALA A 31 -8.65 -1.29 -21.68
CA ALA A 31 -7.81 -1.01 -22.84
C ALA A 31 -6.51 -1.84 -22.83
N ILE A 32 -5.85 -1.95 -21.68
CA ILE A 32 -4.62 -2.74 -21.60
C ILE A 32 -4.88 -4.25 -21.71
N SER A 33 -6.03 -4.71 -21.22
CA SER A 33 -6.45 -6.11 -21.36
C SER A 33 -6.71 -6.49 -22.82
N VAL A 34 -7.32 -5.58 -23.58
CA VAL A 34 -7.51 -5.73 -25.04
C VAL A 34 -6.16 -5.77 -25.75
N ALA A 35 -5.24 -4.86 -25.41
CA ALA A 35 -3.92 -4.81 -26.01
C ALA A 35 -3.13 -6.12 -25.81
N ILE A 36 -3.25 -6.75 -24.64
CA ILE A 36 -2.63 -8.07 -24.37
C ILE A 36 -3.18 -9.14 -25.30
N LEU A 37 -4.50 -9.21 -25.48
CA LEU A 37 -5.10 -10.18 -26.39
C LEU A 37 -4.64 -9.92 -27.83
N ARG A 38 -4.65 -8.66 -28.28
CA ARG A 38 -4.21 -8.28 -29.63
C ARG A 38 -2.75 -8.65 -29.88
N GLU A 39 -1.83 -8.28 -28.98
CA GLU A 39 -0.41 -8.67 -29.11
C GLU A 39 -0.29 -10.21 -29.16
N SER A 40 -1.06 -10.92 -28.36
CA SER A 40 -1.02 -12.39 -28.32
C SER A 40 -1.51 -13.03 -29.62
N LEU A 41 -2.57 -12.49 -30.23
CA LEU A 41 -3.10 -12.91 -31.53
C LEU A 41 -2.17 -12.54 -32.69
N GLU A 42 -1.47 -11.40 -32.61
CA GLU A 42 -0.50 -10.99 -33.64
C GLU A 42 0.80 -11.81 -33.58
N LYS A 43 1.27 -12.14 -32.37
CA LYS A 43 2.52 -12.88 -32.15
C LYS A 43 2.38 -14.39 -32.25
N SER A 44 1.15 -14.89 -32.20
CA SER A 44 0.84 -16.32 -32.24
C SER A 44 -0.07 -16.65 -33.43
N THR A 45 -0.22 -17.92 -33.78
CA THR A 45 -1.33 -18.32 -34.67
C THR A 45 -2.66 -18.13 -33.93
N TYR A 46 -3.77 -17.90 -34.65
CA TYR A 46 -5.15 -17.81 -34.11
C TYR A 46 -5.67 -19.09 -33.42
N GLU A 47 -4.78 -20.04 -33.11
CA GLU A 47 -5.08 -21.24 -32.35
C GLU A 47 -5.11 -20.90 -30.84
N PRO A 48 -6.18 -21.25 -30.12
CA PRO A 48 -6.36 -21.02 -28.69
C PRO A 48 -5.12 -21.31 -27.84
N ASP A 49 -4.55 -22.50 -27.99
CA ASP A 49 -3.43 -22.92 -27.15
C ASP A 49 -2.18 -22.03 -27.32
N LYS A 50 -1.98 -21.45 -28.51
CA LYS A 50 -0.80 -20.62 -28.79
C LYS A 50 -0.98 -19.20 -28.26
N TYR A 51 -2.10 -18.53 -28.57
CA TYR A 51 -2.30 -17.16 -28.09
C TYR A 51 -2.53 -17.13 -26.58
N LEU A 52 -3.19 -18.13 -25.99
CA LEU A 52 -3.36 -18.21 -24.53
C LEU A 52 -2.01 -18.39 -23.81
N ALA A 53 -1.10 -19.19 -24.36
CA ALA A 53 0.25 -19.32 -23.81
C ALA A 53 1.03 -17.99 -23.86
N HIS A 54 0.86 -17.21 -24.94
CA HIS A 54 1.47 -15.88 -25.01
C HIS A 54 0.86 -14.91 -23.98
N MET A 55 -0.47 -14.89 -23.85
CA MET A 55 -1.15 -14.10 -22.82
C MET A 55 -0.67 -14.47 -21.42
N ASP A 56 -0.53 -15.77 -21.14
CA ASP A 56 -0.06 -16.27 -19.85
C ASP A 56 1.34 -15.74 -19.51
N SER A 57 2.23 -15.71 -20.52
CA SER A 57 3.59 -15.18 -20.37
C SER A 57 3.63 -13.69 -19.98
N ILE A 58 2.56 -12.94 -20.23
CA ILE A 58 2.41 -11.53 -19.85
C ILE A 58 1.69 -11.41 -18.50
N ILE A 59 0.58 -12.13 -18.33
CA ILE A 59 -0.34 -11.98 -17.19
C ILE A 59 0.27 -12.57 -15.92
N LYS A 60 0.82 -13.78 -15.99
CA LYS A 60 1.43 -14.46 -14.83
C LYS A 60 2.48 -13.59 -14.10
N PRO A 61 3.50 -13.02 -14.79
CA PRO A 61 4.43 -12.12 -14.11
C PRO A 61 3.78 -10.81 -13.67
N ALA A 62 2.78 -10.30 -14.40
CA ALA A 62 2.11 -9.04 -14.05
C ALA A 62 1.35 -9.14 -12.71
N VAL A 63 0.70 -10.28 -12.45
CA VAL A 63 -0.08 -10.53 -11.23
C VAL A 63 0.73 -11.16 -10.09
N SER A 64 1.97 -11.57 -10.36
CA SER A 64 2.84 -12.19 -9.36
C SER A 64 3.02 -11.29 -8.13
N GLY A 65 2.88 -11.90 -6.94
CA GLY A 65 2.97 -11.22 -5.66
C GLY A 65 1.81 -10.30 -5.30
N ILE A 66 0.80 -10.13 -6.16
CA ILE A 66 -0.42 -9.41 -5.80
C ILE A 66 -1.30 -10.35 -4.96
N LYS A 67 -1.65 -9.90 -3.77
CA LYS A 67 -2.63 -10.54 -2.89
C LYS A 67 -3.83 -9.62 -2.77
N ILE A 68 -5.04 -10.17 -2.82
CA ILE A 68 -6.26 -9.34 -2.81
C ILE A 68 -7.22 -9.79 -1.73
N HIS A 69 -8.01 -8.84 -1.23
CA HIS A 69 -9.13 -9.12 -0.35
C HIS A 69 -10.21 -9.92 -1.11
N PRO A 70 -10.91 -10.87 -0.46
CA PRO A 70 -11.98 -11.64 -1.09
C PRO A 70 -13.03 -10.78 -1.80
N GLU A 71 -13.41 -9.64 -1.21
CA GLU A 71 -14.39 -8.73 -1.84
C GLU A 71 -13.89 -8.05 -3.10
N LEU A 72 -12.61 -7.67 -3.17
CA LEU A 72 -12.05 -7.18 -4.43
C LEU A 72 -12.04 -8.28 -5.49
N GLY A 73 -11.85 -9.55 -5.08
CA GLY A 73 -12.02 -10.70 -5.95
C GLY A 73 -13.43 -10.77 -6.54
N LYS A 74 -14.47 -10.54 -5.72
CA LYS A 74 -15.87 -10.49 -6.19
C LYS A 74 -16.15 -9.27 -7.08
N ILE A 75 -15.63 -8.10 -6.73
CA ILE A 75 -15.80 -6.87 -7.53
C ILE A 75 -15.16 -7.04 -8.91
N LEU A 76 -13.92 -7.54 -8.97
CA LEU A 76 -13.24 -7.84 -10.23
C LEU A 76 -13.99 -8.91 -11.04
N ASP A 77 -14.55 -9.93 -10.38
CA ASP A 77 -15.37 -10.95 -11.04
C ASP A 77 -16.65 -10.36 -11.66
N SER A 78 -17.32 -9.44 -10.96
CA SER A 78 -18.49 -8.72 -11.47
C SER A 78 -18.13 -7.81 -12.64
N PHE A 79 -17.07 -7.01 -12.52
CA PHE A 79 -16.58 -6.17 -13.62
C PHE A 79 -16.20 -6.97 -14.87
N LYS A 80 -15.50 -8.09 -14.68
CA LYS A 80 -15.18 -9.05 -15.75
C LYS A 80 -16.46 -9.55 -16.45
N ARG A 81 -17.51 -9.89 -15.68
CA ARG A 81 -18.80 -10.32 -16.24
C ARG A 81 -19.49 -9.19 -16.99
N GLU A 82 -19.52 -7.98 -16.46
CA GLU A 82 -20.11 -6.81 -17.13
C GLU A 82 -19.44 -6.56 -18.49
N ILE A 83 -18.10 -6.58 -18.54
CA ILE A 83 -17.34 -6.46 -19.79
C ILE A 83 -17.72 -7.56 -20.80
N SER A 84 -17.98 -8.79 -20.35
CA SER A 84 -18.35 -9.88 -21.27
C SER A 84 -19.68 -9.66 -21.99
N PHE A 85 -20.51 -8.73 -21.50
CA PHE A 85 -21.77 -8.32 -22.12
C PHE A 85 -21.70 -6.93 -22.77
N ALA A 86 -20.50 -6.34 -22.92
CA ALA A 86 -20.34 -5.04 -23.55
C ALA A 86 -20.78 -5.07 -25.02
N ASP A 87 -21.51 -4.03 -25.43
CA ASP A 87 -22.00 -3.88 -26.81
C ASP A 87 -20.86 -3.64 -27.80
N GLU A 88 -19.75 -3.03 -27.34
CA GLU A 88 -18.57 -2.79 -28.16
C GLU A 88 -17.75 -4.07 -28.33
N PRO A 89 -17.53 -4.55 -29.57
CA PRO A 89 -16.84 -5.81 -29.81
C PRO A 89 -15.39 -5.84 -29.30
N GLU A 90 -14.77 -4.68 -29.14
CA GLU A 90 -13.42 -4.55 -28.62
C GLU A 90 -13.38 -4.67 -27.10
N GLU A 91 -14.43 -4.26 -26.39
CA GLU A 91 -14.43 -4.26 -24.93
C GLU A 91 -14.57 -5.68 -24.39
N TYR A 92 -15.45 -6.52 -24.95
CA TYR A 92 -15.59 -7.90 -24.49
C TYR A 92 -14.29 -8.70 -24.64
N GLN A 93 -13.37 -8.31 -25.54
CA GLN A 93 -12.06 -8.96 -25.69
C GLN A 93 -11.19 -8.86 -24.43
N ALA A 94 -11.36 -7.80 -23.63
CA ALA A 94 -10.67 -7.65 -22.34
C ALA A 94 -10.98 -8.81 -21.38
N PHE A 95 -12.15 -9.46 -21.54
CA PHE A 95 -12.55 -10.62 -20.75
C PHE A 95 -11.46 -11.68 -20.67
N HIS A 96 -10.78 -12.00 -21.77
CA HIS A 96 -9.81 -13.09 -21.80
C HIS A 96 -8.64 -12.86 -20.84
N ALA A 97 -8.06 -11.65 -20.85
CA ALA A 97 -6.95 -11.31 -19.99
C ALA A 97 -7.38 -11.18 -18.53
N LEU A 98 -8.54 -10.54 -18.28
CA LEU A 98 -9.09 -10.39 -16.93
C LEU A 98 -9.50 -11.73 -16.32
N ASN A 99 -10.10 -12.61 -17.11
CA ASN A 99 -10.48 -13.95 -16.67
C ASN A 99 -9.25 -14.79 -16.32
N MET A 100 -8.20 -14.76 -17.14
CA MET A 100 -6.95 -15.45 -16.84
C MET A 100 -6.31 -14.88 -15.56
N ALA A 101 -6.22 -13.56 -15.43
CA ALA A 101 -5.68 -12.92 -14.23
C ALA A 101 -6.45 -13.33 -12.95
N LEU A 102 -7.79 -13.29 -13.00
CA LEU A 102 -8.62 -13.62 -11.84
C LEU A 102 -8.61 -15.13 -11.53
N GLU A 103 -9.03 -15.95 -12.49
CA GLU A 103 -9.36 -17.37 -12.27
C GLU A 103 -8.11 -18.23 -12.10
N MET A 104 -7.03 -17.94 -12.84
CA MET A 104 -5.81 -18.75 -12.76
C MET A 104 -4.86 -18.29 -11.64
N TYR A 105 -4.89 -17.00 -11.29
CA TYR A 105 -3.88 -16.41 -10.41
C TYR A 105 -4.45 -15.78 -9.14
N LEU A 106 -5.30 -14.76 -9.27
CA LEU A 106 -5.70 -13.95 -8.12
C LEU A 106 -6.62 -14.69 -7.13
N ARG A 107 -7.47 -15.61 -7.61
CA ARG A 107 -8.28 -16.47 -6.72
C ARG A 107 -7.44 -17.36 -5.81
N ASN A 108 -6.24 -17.75 -6.25
CA ASN A 108 -5.28 -18.51 -5.44
C ASN A 108 -4.48 -17.61 -4.47
N ASN A 109 -4.56 -16.29 -4.65
CA ASN A 109 -3.85 -15.28 -3.84
C ASN A 109 -4.79 -14.46 -2.95
N LEU A 110 -6.00 -14.97 -2.68
CA LEU A 110 -6.91 -14.33 -1.72
C LEU A 110 -6.30 -14.37 -0.32
N ILE A 111 -6.24 -13.21 0.32
CA ILE A 111 -5.83 -13.15 1.74
C ILE A 111 -6.98 -13.62 2.63
N ASN A 112 -6.62 -14.16 3.80
CA ASN A 112 -7.53 -14.24 4.94
C ASN A 112 -7.30 -13.00 5.82
N PRO A 113 -8.19 -11.99 5.78
CA PRO A 113 -8.00 -10.73 6.51
C PRO A 113 -7.92 -10.94 8.02
N GLU A 114 -8.69 -11.87 8.55
CA GLU A 114 -8.68 -12.21 9.97
C GLU A 114 -7.33 -12.81 10.36
N GLN A 115 -6.85 -13.79 9.63
CA GLN A 115 -5.55 -14.40 9.90
C GLN A 115 -4.44 -13.36 9.85
N VAL A 116 -4.44 -12.50 8.82
CA VAL A 116 -3.44 -11.43 8.66
C VAL A 116 -3.47 -10.45 9.84
N ALA A 117 -4.65 -10.06 10.32
CA ALA A 117 -4.78 -9.22 11.51
C ALA A 117 -4.28 -9.92 12.78
N ARG A 118 -4.60 -11.21 12.94
CA ARG A 118 -4.17 -12.04 14.09
C ARG A 118 -2.66 -12.24 14.11
N ASP A 119 -2.03 -12.49 12.97
CA ASP A 119 -0.58 -12.61 12.85
C ASP A 119 0.12 -11.31 13.29
N LYS A 120 -0.44 -10.15 12.94
CA LYS A 120 0.08 -8.85 13.37
C LYS A 120 -0.11 -8.58 14.86
N LEU A 121 -1.23 -9.01 15.45
CA LEU A 121 -1.42 -8.99 16.91
C LEU A 121 -0.40 -9.89 17.61
N HIS A 122 -0.13 -11.08 17.08
CA HIS A 122 0.89 -11.98 17.64
C HIS A 122 2.29 -11.35 17.61
N LEU A 123 2.64 -10.60 16.56
CA LEU A 123 3.90 -9.85 16.52
C LEU A 123 3.98 -8.75 17.58
N ILE A 124 2.86 -8.08 17.88
CA ILE A 124 2.80 -7.11 18.98
C ILE A 124 3.04 -7.82 20.31
N ASP A 125 2.32 -8.91 20.59
CA ASP A 125 2.49 -9.68 21.83
C ASP A 125 3.93 -10.18 22.00
N ALA A 126 4.50 -10.79 20.96
CA ALA A 126 5.89 -11.27 20.99
C ALA A 126 6.88 -10.13 21.30
N SER A 127 6.66 -8.93 20.76
CA SER A 127 7.49 -7.76 21.03
C SER A 127 7.33 -7.28 22.47
N ILE A 128 6.11 -7.31 23.03
CA ILE A 128 5.85 -6.99 24.44
C ILE A 128 6.52 -8.02 25.37
N GLN A 129 6.41 -9.32 25.08
CA GLN A 129 7.03 -10.37 25.89
C GLN A 129 8.56 -10.24 25.93
N GLN A 130 9.19 -9.81 24.84
CA GLN A 130 10.65 -9.58 24.81
C GLN A 130 11.09 -8.44 25.74
N LEU A 131 10.25 -7.42 25.93
CA LEU A 131 10.52 -6.31 26.85
C LEU A 131 10.40 -6.69 28.34
N LYS A 132 9.74 -7.81 28.67
CA LYS A 132 9.62 -8.28 30.07
C LYS A 132 10.98 -8.58 30.71
N ALA A 133 11.99 -8.91 29.90
CA ALA A 133 13.33 -9.15 30.38
C ALA A 133 14.06 -7.86 30.83
N GLY A 134 13.57 -6.67 30.46
CA GLY A 134 14.29 -5.39 30.57
C GLY A 134 13.76 -4.38 31.58
N ALA A 135 12.83 -4.73 32.47
CA ALA A 135 12.20 -3.79 33.43
C ALA A 135 11.65 -2.50 32.79
N ASN A 136 10.96 -2.63 31.64
CA ASN A 136 10.36 -1.49 30.94
C ASN A 136 9.16 -0.91 31.75
N PRO A 137 9.15 0.40 32.06
CA PRO A 137 8.09 1.03 32.86
C PRO A 137 6.72 1.06 32.18
N TYR A 138 6.66 0.88 30.85
CA TYR A 138 5.43 0.91 30.05
C TYR A 138 4.80 -0.47 29.83
N LEU A 139 5.34 -1.54 30.42
CA LEU A 139 4.90 -2.91 30.15
C LEU A 139 3.39 -3.11 30.36
N GLN A 140 2.86 -2.68 31.50
CA GLN A 140 1.42 -2.81 31.81
C GLN A 140 0.55 -2.03 30.82
N GLU A 141 1.03 -0.89 30.37
CA GLU A 141 0.31 -0.05 29.42
C GLU A 141 0.29 -0.68 28.02
N LEU A 142 1.40 -1.27 27.59
CA LEU A 142 1.49 -2.03 26.34
C LEU A 142 0.60 -3.27 26.36
N GLU A 143 0.58 -4.02 27.46
CA GLU A 143 -0.33 -5.15 27.64
C GLU A 143 -1.81 -4.71 27.58
N SER A 144 -2.14 -3.57 28.19
CA SER A 144 -3.48 -2.98 28.12
C SER A 144 -3.87 -2.60 26.69
N ALA A 145 -2.95 -1.97 25.94
CA ALA A 145 -3.16 -1.65 24.52
C ALA A 145 -3.40 -2.91 23.69
N PHE A 146 -2.57 -3.93 23.88
CA PHE A 146 -2.68 -5.22 23.18
C PHE A 146 -4.03 -5.91 23.44
N VAL A 147 -4.48 -5.97 24.70
CA VAL A 147 -5.79 -6.56 25.06
C VAL A 147 -6.93 -5.81 24.39
N LYS A 148 -6.91 -4.47 24.40
CA LYS A 148 -7.94 -3.64 23.75
C LYS A 148 -7.96 -3.83 22.24
N LEU A 149 -6.80 -3.83 21.58
CA LEU A 149 -6.70 -4.07 20.14
C LEU A 149 -7.24 -5.47 19.78
N THR A 150 -6.85 -6.48 20.56
CA THR A 150 -7.33 -7.86 20.38
C THR A 150 -8.86 -7.95 20.50
N ALA A 151 -9.44 -7.29 21.50
CA ALA A 151 -10.89 -7.25 21.67
C ALA A 151 -11.59 -6.59 20.48
N ILE A 152 -11.07 -5.47 19.97
CA ILE A 152 -11.63 -4.76 18.81
C ILE A 152 -11.54 -5.63 17.54
N VAL A 153 -10.39 -6.28 17.30
CA VAL A 153 -10.20 -7.20 16.16
C VAL A 153 -11.17 -8.38 16.25
N ASN A 154 -11.29 -9.01 17.42
CA ASN A 154 -12.25 -10.10 17.62
C ASN A 154 -13.70 -9.66 17.39
N GLN A 155 -14.08 -8.47 17.87
CA GLN A 155 -15.42 -7.92 17.63
C GLN A 155 -15.70 -7.69 16.15
N HIS A 156 -14.72 -7.17 15.40
CA HIS A 156 -14.87 -6.93 13.96
C HIS A 156 -15.05 -8.23 13.20
N PHE A 157 -14.19 -9.23 13.41
CA PHE A 157 -14.25 -10.49 12.68
C PHE A 157 -15.37 -11.43 13.14
N ALA A 158 -16.02 -11.16 14.28
CA ALA A 158 -17.25 -11.84 14.67
C ALA A 158 -18.48 -11.40 13.84
N LEU A 159 -18.40 -10.26 13.13
CA LEU A 159 -19.47 -9.79 12.25
C LEU A 159 -19.52 -10.60 10.94
N SER A 160 -20.68 -10.64 10.28
CA SER A 160 -20.78 -11.12 8.90
C SER A 160 -19.95 -10.26 7.94
N PRO A 161 -19.45 -10.78 6.81
CA PRO A 161 -18.63 -10.01 5.85
C PRO A 161 -19.24 -8.66 5.43
N ASP A 162 -20.53 -8.61 5.10
CA ASP A 162 -21.19 -7.35 4.70
C ASP A 162 -21.22 -6.31 5.83
N ALA A 163 -21.37 -6.78 7.08
CA ALA A 163 -21.34 -5.92 8.25
C ALA A 163 -19.92 -5.45 8.58
N GLN A 164 -18.89 -6.29 8.33
CA GLN A 164 -17.49 -5.87 8.45
C GLN A 164 -17.19 -4.68 7.54
N ILE A 165 -17.65 -4.72 6.28
CA ILE A 165 -17.45 -3.62 5.31
C ILE A 165 -18.16 -2.35 5.79
N LYS A 166 -19.45 -2.46 6.16
CA LYS A 166 -20.26 -1.30 6.61
C LYS A 166 -19.69 -0.63 7.87
N GLU A 167 -19.18 -1.42 8.80
CA GLU A 167 -18.63 -0.93 10.07
C GLU A 167 -17.12 -0.66 10.01
N PHE A 168 -16.48 -0.78 8.84
CA PHE A 168 -15.02 -0.71 8.74
C PHE A 168 -14.45 0.63 9.24
N ALA A 169 -15.10 1.76 8.90
CA ALA A 169 -14.67 3.08 9.37
C ALA A 169 -14.73 3.20 10.91
N ASN A 170 -15.73 2.59 11.54
CA ASN A 170 -15.85 2.57 13.00
C ASN A 170 -14.79 1.65 13.63
N PHE A 171 -14.50 0.51 12.99
CA PHE A 171 -13.40 -0.37 13.38
C PHE A 171 -12.05 0.35 13.34
N GLU A 172 -11.71 0.99 12.22
CA GLU A 172 -10.47 1.75 12.06
C GLU A 172 -10.35 2.88 13.10
N ARG A 173 -11.44 3.62 13.33
CA ARG A 173 -11.49 4.67 14.36
C ARG A 173 -11.19 4.14 15.76
N LYS A 174 -11.76 3.00 16.15
CA LYS A 174 -11.53 2.36 17.46
C LYS A 174 -10.08 1.93 17.63
N ILE A 175 -9.49 1.31 16.59
CA ILE A 175 -8.09 0.91 16.58
C ILE A 175 -7.17 2.13 16.73
N ASN A 176 -7.39 3.17 15.94
CA ASN A 176 -6.61 4.42 16.02
C ASN A 176 -6.72 5.10 17.38
N LEU A 177 -7.90 5.09 18.00
CA LEU A 177 -8.11 5.63 19.33
C LEU A 177 -7.25 4.89 20.37
N VAL A 178 -7.25 3.56 20.36
CA VAL A 178 -6.42 2.77 21.30
C VAL A 178 -4.94 3.08 21.11
N CYS A 179 -4.45 3.13 19.86
CA CYS A 179 -3.05 3.48 19.59
C CYS A 179 -2.72 4.90 20.01
N SER A 180 -3.63 5.86 19.86
CA SER A 180 -3.42 7.24 20.31
C SER A 180 -3.40 7.37 21.84
N MET A 181 -4.24 6.60 22.55
CA MET A 181 -4.29 6.62 24.01
C MET A 181 -3.02 6.05 24.65
N HIS A 182 -2.36 5.12 23.96
CA HIS A 182 -1.15 4.42 24.43
C HIS A 182 0.09 4.84 23.66
N LYS A 183 0.09 6.05 23.07
CA LYS A 183 1.12 6.52 22.15
C LYS A 183 2.50 6.52 22.79
N ASP A 184 2.63 7.06 24.00
CA ASP A 184 3.92 7.21 24.67
C ASP A 184 4.54 5.84 24.98
N ALA A 185 3.72 4.89 25.44
CA ALA A 185 4.14 3.50 25.63
C ALA A 185 4.56 2.83 24.30
N ILE A 186 3.76 2.99 23.24
CA ILE A 186 4.06 2.42 21.91
C ILE A 186 5.35 3.01 21.32
N GLU A 187 5.57 4.30 21.51
CA GLU A 187 6.74 5.00 20.96
C GLU A 187 7.99 4.89 21.84
N SER A 188 7.88 4.29 23.02
CA SER A 188 8.98 4.11 23.98
C SER A 188 10.10 3.20 23.49
N ASP A 189 9.79 2.30 22.56
CA ASP A 189 10.72 1.30 22.02
C ASP A 189 10.56 1.14 20.50
N ALA A 190 11.66 1.04 19.76
CA ALA A 190 11.64 0.98 18.30
C ALA A 190 10.97 -0.29 17.75
N GLN A 191 11.15 -1.42 18.41
CA GLN A 191 10.56 -2.69 18.00
C GLN A 191 9.05 -2.69 18.24
N ILE A 192 8.61 -2.21 19.41
CA ILE A 192 7.18 -2.01 19.71
C ILE A 192 6.55 -1.06 18.70
N LYS A 193 7.16 0.10 18.51
CA LYS A 193 6.70 1.11 17.56
C LYS A 193 6.54 0.52 16.16
N SER A 194 7.51 -0.28 15.71
CA SER A 194 7.41 -0.95 14.41
C SER A 194 6.28 -1.98 14.36
N ALA A 195 6.12 -2.82 15.39
CA ALA A 195 5.04 -3.82 15.44
C ALA A 195 3.64 -3.17 15.39
N PHE A 196 3.40 -2.13 16.18
CA PHE A 196 2.13 -1.42 16.22
C PHE A 196 1.83 -0.67 14.92
N TYR A 197 2.81 0.02 14.32
CA TYR A 197 2.58 0.67 13.03
C TYR A 197 2.44 -0.33 11.88
N SER A 198 3.12 -1.48 11.94
CA SER A 198 2.91 -2.56 10.97
C SER A 198 1.48 -3.10 11.06
N PHE A 199 0.95 -3.27 12.26
CA PHE A 199 -0.45 -3.63 12.49
C PHE A 199 -1.41 -2.57 11.92
N LEU A 200 -1.22 -1.29 12.24
CA LEU A 200 -2.05 -0.19 11.72
C LEU A 200 -2.01 -0.12 10.19
N ALA A 201 -0.83 -0.20 9.59
CA ALA A 201 -0.67 -0.24 8.14
C ALA A 201 -1.46 -1.39 7.51
N THR A 202 -1.40 -2.56 8.14
CA THR A 202 -2.07 -3.77 7.65
C THR A 202 -3.58 -3.63 7.75
N ILE A 203 -4.11 -3.17 8.88
CA ILE A 203 -5.55 -2.98 9.07
C ILE A 203 -6.11 -1.93 8.11
N SER A 204 -5.46 -0.77 7.97
CA SER A 204 -5.89 0.27 7.02
C SER A 204 -5.77 -0.15 5.56
N SER A 205 -5.02 -1.20 5.25
CA SER A 205 -4.87 -1.76 3.89
C SER A 205 -5.51 -3.14 3.72
N VAL A 206 -6.26 -3.66 4.69
CA VAL A 206 -6.79 -5.02 4.62
C VAL A 206 -7.74 -5.21 3.43
N LEU A 207 -8.45 -4.14 3.01
CA LEU A 207 -9.32 -4.17 1.83
C LEU A 207 -8.53 -4.27 0.51
N VAL A 208 -7.29 -3.77 0.48
CA VAL A 208 -6.42 -3.75 -0.68
C VAL A 208 -5.00 -4.06 -0.17
N VAL A 209 -4.62 -5.34 -0.05
CA VAL A 209 -3.19 -5.69 0.14
C VAL A 209 -2.47 -5.57 -1.21
N ILE A 210 -2.62 -4.41 -1.84
CA ILE A 210 -1.64 -3.88 -2.76
C ILE A 210 -0.81 -2.94 -1.90
N GLY A 211 0.45 -3.28 -1.69
CA GLY A 211 1.38 -2.35 -1.06
C GLY A 211 1.18 -0.96 -1.66
N ILE A 212 1.08 0.06 -0.79
CA ILE A 212 1.04 1.50 -1.09
C ILE A 212 -0.37 2.10 -1.15
N SER A 213 -0.81 2.69 -0.03
CA SER A 213 -1.47 4.01 -0.03
C SER A 213 -1.59 4.61 1.39
N LEU A 214 -2.16 3.90 2.37
CA LEU A 214 -2.07 4.26 3.82
C LEU A 214 -0.93 3.52 4.52
N SER A 215 -0.66 2.33 3.99
CA SER A 215 0.53 1.54 4.19
C SER A 215 1.80 2.36 4.07
N ASP A 216 1.89 3.37 3.21
CA ASP A 216 3.16 4.06 2.94
C ASP A 216 3.68 4.84 4.15
N THR A 217 2.83 5.60 4.84
CA THR A 217 3.29 6.39 5.99
C THR A 217 3.67 5.48 7.16
N PHE A 218 2.88 4.43 7.41
CA PHE A 218 3.10 3.50 8.52
C PHE A 218 4.15 2.42 8.21
N GLN A 219 4.29 1.97 6.95
CA GLN A 219 5.37 1.10 6.48
C GLN A 219 6.67 1.85 6.35
N ARG A 220 6.72 3.09 5.85
CA ARG A 220 7.96 3.88 5.87
C ARG A 220 8.46 4.05 7.30
N LYS A 221 7.55 4.32 8.24
CA LYS A 221 7.87 4.35 9.67
C LYS A 221 8.32 2.98 10.17
N SER A 222 7.56 1.91 9.92
CA SER A 222 7.90 0.54 10.36
C SER A 222 9.26 0.06 9.83
N ASN A 223 9.53 0.27 8.54
CA ASN A 223 10.80 -0.07 7.88
C ASN A 223 11.95 0.75 8.44
N PHE A 224 11.78 2.07 8.63
CA PHE A 224 12.78 2.92 9.28
C PHE A 224 13.17 2.39 10.66
N PHE A 225 12.20 2.04 11.50
CA PHE A 225 12.48 1.53 12.84
C PHE A 225 13.02 0.09 12.84
N GLN A 226 12.64 -0.74 11.88
CA GLN A 226 13.24 -2.07 11.68
C GLN A 226 14.72 -1.97 11.32
N ASP A 227 15.08 -1.07 10.40
CA ASP A 227 16.48 -0.83 10.00
C ASP A 227 17.31 -0.30 11.18
N VAL A 228 16.73 0.56 12.02
CA VAL A 228 17.40 1.06 13.24
C VAL A 228 17.52 -0.02 14.32
N SER A 229 16.53 -0.91 14.46
CA SER A 229 16.56 -2.01 15.46
C SER A 229 17.50 -3.16 15.08
N SER A 230 17.75 -3.35 13.79
CA SER A 230 18.60 -4.43 13.25
C SER A 230 20.04 -3.99 13.03
N ALA A 231 20.33 -2.69 13.05
CA ALA A 231 21.69 -2.18 13.09
C ALA A 231 22.34 -2.58 14.43
N PRO A 232 23.46 -3.34 14.41
CA PRO A 232 24.18 -3.64 15.63
C PRO A 232 24.63 -2.33 16.27
N THR A 233 24.64 -2.29 17.60
CA THR A 233 25.00 -1.20 18.53
C THR A 233 26.45 -0.67 18.40
N LYS A 234 27.03 -0.67 17.18
CA LYS A 234 28.37 -0.17 16.86
C LYS A 234 28.39 1.09 15.98
N ALA A 235 27.26 1.60 15.50
CA ALA A 235 27.24 2.81 14.66
C ALA A 235 27.16 4.15 15.41
N LEU A 236 26.92 4.14 16.74
CA LEU A 236 26.88 5.37 17.55
C LEU A 236 28.27 5.84 18.06
N ASN A 237 29.37 5.27 17.54
CA ASN A 237 30.74 5.72 17.81
C ASN A 237 31.44 6.27 16.55
N GLN A 238 30.72 6.95 15.66
CA GLN A 238 31.34 7.80 14.66
C GLN A 238 30.92 9.25 14.91
N SER A 239 31.76 9.94 15.68
CA SER A 239 31.85 11.40 15.64
C SER A 239 32.02 11.84 14.18
N GLY A 240 30.99 12.46 13.61
CA GLY A 240 31.05 12.92 12.22
C GLY A 240 29.74 12.97 11.46
N PHE A 241 28.58 13.01 12.12
CA PHE A 241 27.32 13.32 11.43
C PHE A 241 27.33 14.80 11.01
N ILE A 242 27.78 15.07 9.79
CA ILE A 242 27.48 16.33 9.10
C ILE A 242 26.07 16.16 8.53
N ALA A 243 25.10 16.78 9.19
CA ALA A 243 23.78 16.96 8.59
C ALA A 243 23.92 17.87 7.36
N PRO A 244 23.38 17.51 6.18
CA PRO A 244 23.28 18.46 5.09
C PRO A 244 22.26 19.53 5.51
N PHE A 245 22.75 20.72 5.82
CA PHE A 245 21.93 21.92 5.85
C PHE A 245 21.39 22.12 4.43
N VAL A 246 20.12 21.82 4.21
CA VAL A 246 19.37 22.36 3.08
C VAL A 246 18.84 23.70 3.56
N GLU A 247 19.54 24.76 3.19
CA GLU A 247 19.11 26.15 3.34
C GLU A 247 17.89 26.34 2.42
N VAL A 248 16.71 26.52 3.04
CA VAL A 248 15.47 26.82 2.32
C VAL A 248 15.54 28.29 1.93
N GLN A 249 15.69 28.59 0.65
CA GLN A 249 15.47 29.93 0.11
C GLN A 249 13.96 30.15 -0.03
N ASP A 250 13.41 31.09 0.74
CA ASP A 250 12.04 31.57 0.59
C ASP A 250 11.91 32.36 -0.72
N PRO A 251 11.00 31.98 -1.65
CA PRO A 251 10.93 32.58 -2.98
C PRO A 251 9.99 33.80 -3.04
N ASP A 252 10.06 34.73 -2.07
CA ASP A 252 9.17 35.91 -2.04
C ASP A 252 9.83 37.18 -1.42
N GLU A 253 11.09 37.49 -1.74
CA GLU A 253 11.69 38.80 -1.39
C GLU A 253 12.32 39.59 -2.56
N ASP A 254 12.11 39.21 -3.83
CA ASP A 254 12.75 39.90 -4.97
C ASP A 254 11.89 40.94 -5.73
N GLU A 255 10.68 41.28 -5.26
CA GLU A 255 9.85 42.30 -5.93
C GLU A 255 9.57 43.58 -5.11
N ARG A 256 10.31 43.85 -4.03
CA ARG A 256 10.11 45.10 -3.24
C ARG A 256 11.33 45.98 -2.97
N GLN A 257 12.40 45.90 -3.76
CA GLN A 257 13.53 46.85 -3.63
C GLN A 257 14.10 47.44 -4.93
N GLN A 258 13.40 47.35 -6.07
CA GLN A 258 13.70 48.18 -7.24
C GLN A 258 12.70 49.33 -7.40
N ASN A 259 12.63 50.20 -6.40
CA ASN A 259 12.14 51.57 -6.53
C ASN A 259 12.34 52.27 -5.18
N ILE A 260 13.55 52.77 -4.93
CA ILE A 260 13.91 53.98 -4.16
C ILE A 260 15.44 54.05 -4.19
N SER A 261 15.98 55.02 -4.92
CA SER A 261 17.31 55.67 -4.76
C SER A 261 17.97 55.98 -6.11
N SER A 262 17.28 56.76 -6.92
CA SER A 262 17.94 57.76 -7.75
C SER A 262 18.36 58.92 -6.84
N GLY A 263 19.66 59.11 -6.62
CA GLY A 263 20.14 60.19 -5.76
C GLY A 263 21.65 60.27 -5.54
N LEU A 264 22.36 60.77 -6.56
CA LEU A 264 23.50 61.70 -6.45
C LEU A 264 24.82 61.25 -5.80
N GLY A 265 25.89 61.31 -6.62
CA GLY A 265 27.20 61.81 -6.18
C GLY A 265 28.41 60.90 -6.46
N GLY A 266 29.03 61.04 -7.63
CA GLY A 266 30.48 60.78 -7.76
C GLY A 266 31.30 61.96 -7.23
N PRO A 267 32.57 62.13 -7.64
CA PRO A 267 33.64 61.17 -7.91
C PRO A 267 34.96 61.57 -7.18
N THR A 268 36.01 60.72 -7.20
CA THR A 268 37.45 61.13 -7.31
C THR A 268 38.34 59.88 -7.46
N ASN A 269 39.04 59.75 -8.59
CA ASN A 269 40.51 59.86 -8.78
C ASN A 269 41.35 58.97 -7.85
N SER A 270 42.25 58.11 -8.33
CA SER A 270 43.25 58.30 -9.39
C SER A 270 43.64 56.97 -10.06
#